data_AF-B9L5H3-F1
#
_entry.id   AF-B9L5H3-F1
#
_cell.length_a   1.000
_cell.length_b   1.000
_cell.length_c   1.000
_cell.angle_alpha   90.00
_cell.angle_beta   90.00
_cell.angle_gamma   90.00
#
_symmetry.space_group_name_H-M   'P 1'
#
loop_
_entity.id
_entity.type
_entity.pdbx_description
1 polymer ?
#
loop_
_entity_poly.entity_id
_entity_poly.type
_entity_poly.pdbx_seq_one_letter_code
_entity_poly.pdbx_strand_id
1 'polypeptide(L)'
;MRYLRFLWICSLVLGLLAAVQPARAAGPPSVVYFPTTGHHVAEPFLSFWRAHGGLRILGYPLSEAHERDGLLVQYFERARLEASLGCLGKTDCPVQLTRVAAHLTAGRTDPAFAALSLETRPPDTPLRRFFPETGHFLANGFLRFWLRNGGLPVFGYPISEEFTEVDPETGQPVTVQYFERARFSWHPEALGTLWEVQLARLGAELAARDGVETAPVSRQPGVPDYDPALFPRAFRLPVLMYHDIGEPAARYRIPLWRLEQQLDWLLANGYVTISLEQAFEALLADGPLPERAVVITFDDGPRSQLAAARALAARNMTATFFVLPGRSALGAAELRELRSMGHEIGSHSMTHRAMTRLDDGAARWEAETSRRTLESWLGEPVRFFAYPGGDWNPRVASIVSTTGYFGAMAAWGGTRWTREKRWVEPRVEIDGRISLDRFAWYVERF
;
A
#
# COMPACT_ATOMS: atom_id res chain seq x y z
N MET A 1 -86.62 11.61 -18.30
CA MET A 1 -86.03 10.27 -18.09
C MET A 1 -85.18 10.32 -16.84
N ARG A 2 -85.60 9.61 -15.78
CA ARG A 2 -85.00 9.61 -14.44
C ARG A 2 -84.01 8.43 -14.31
N TYR A 3 -82.88 8.72 -13.64
CA TYR A 3 -81.89 7.87 -12.97
C TYR A 3 -82.13 6.34 -12.89
N LEU A 4 -81.08 5.54 -13.16
CA LEU A 4 -80.67 4.48 -12.23
C LEU A 4 -79.19 4.06 -12.41
N ARG A 5 -78.58 3.79 -11.27
CA ARG A 5 -77.18 3.45 -10.99
C ARG A 5 -76.85 2.01 -11.45
N PHE A 6 -75.62 1.78 -11.92
CA PHE A 6 -74.99 0.45 -11.92
C PHE A 6 -73.67 0.51 -11.12
N LEU A 7 -73.70 -0.09 -9.93
CA LEU A 7 -72.55 -0.39 -9.10
C LEU A 7 -71.83 -1.61 -9.67
N TRP A 8 -70.53 -1.49 -9.95
CA TRP A 8 -69.65 -2.64 -10.15
C TRP A 8 -69.01 -3.03 -8.83
N ILE A 9 -69.23 -4.27 -8.43
CA ILE A 9 -68.64 -4.94 -7.27
C ILE A 9 -67.28 -5.48 -7.73
N CYS A 10 -66.18 -4.95 -7.18
CA CYS A 10 -64.86 -5.57 -7.26
C CYS A 10 -64.47 -6.07 -5.86
N SER A 11 -64.60 -7.37 -5.64
CA SER A 11 -64.11 -8.05 -4.43
C SER A 11 -62.79 -8.78 -4.71
N LEU A 12 -61.81 -8.50 -3.85
CA LEU A 12 -60.65 -9.28 -3.39
C LEU A 12 -59.87 -10.17 -4.39
N VAL A 13 -58.55 -9.95 -4.47
CA VAL A 13 -57.53 -10.80 -3.79
C VAL A 13 -56.26 -9.94 -3.59
N LEU A 14 -56.02 -9.43 -2.37
CA LEU A 14 -54.70 -8.90 -1.98
C LEU A 14 -53.94 -10.07 -1.34
N GLY A 15 -53.06 -10.71 -2.11
CA GLY A 15 -52.08 -11.64 -1.57
C GLY A 15 -51.09 -10.87 -0.69
N LEU A 16 -51.00 -11.22 0.59
CA LEU A 16 -49.90 -10.82 1.45
C LEU A 16 -48.62 -11.51 0.94
N LEU A 17 -47.92 -10.87 0.00
CA LEU A 17 -46.48 -11.08 -0.14
C LEU A 17 -45.85 -10.37 1.05
N ALA A 18 -45.53 -11.14 2.10
CA ALA A 18 -44.58 -10.67 3.10
C ALA A 18 -43.30 -10.29 2.34
N ALA A 19 -43.04 -8.99 2.23
CA ALA A 19 -41.78 -8.51 1.71
C ALA A 19 -40.71 -9.09 2.63
N VAL A 20 -39.98 -10.10 2.15
CA VAL A 20 -38.73 -10.53 2.76
C VAL A 20 -37.83 -9.31 2.68
N GLN A 21 -37.77 -8.55 3.77
CA GLN A 21 -36.78 -7.50 3.88
C GLN A 21 -35.42 -8.20 3.72
N PRO A 22 -34.56 -7.75 2.80
CA PRO A 22 -33.21 -8.28 2.73
C PRO A 22 -32.61 -8.11 4.13
N ALA A 23 -32.12 -9.21 4.71
CA ALA A 23 -31.43 -9.16 5.99
C ALA A 23 -30.40 -8.05 5.90
N ARG A 24 -30.54 -7.04 6.77
CA ARG A 24 -29.57 -5.96 6.89
C ARG A 24 -28.22 -6.65 7.05
N ALA A 25 -27.31 -6.47 6.08
CA ALA A 25 -25.99 -7.06 6.16
C ALA A 25 -25.42 -6.72 7.54
N ALA A 26 -25.11 -7.76 8.33
CA ALA A 26 -24.47 -7.56 9.62
C ALA A 26 -23.22 -6.71 9.38
N GLY A 27 -22.97 -5.74 10.26
CA GLY A 27 -21.75 -4.92 10.17
C GLY A 27 -20.49 -5.80 10.22
N PRO A 28 -19.31 -5.24 9.90
CA PRO A 28 -18.06 -5.98 10.03
C PRO A 28 -17.92 -6.57 11.45
N PRO A 29 -17.35 -7.77 11.61
CA PRO A 29 -17.23 -8.41 12.90
C PRO A 29 -16.30 -7.62 13.83
N SER A 30 -16.64 -7.56 15.13
CA SER A 30 -15.82 -6.90 16.17
C SER A 30 -14.74 -7.79 16.77
N VAL A 31 -14.68 -9.05 16.31
CA VAL A 31 -13.68 -10.04 16.68
C VAL A 31 -13.49 -11.01 15.52
N VAL A 32 -12.25 -11.41 15.28
CA VAL A 32 -11.87 -12.42 14.28
C VAL A 32 -10.92 -13.43 14.91
N TYR A 33 -10.87 -14.62 14.33
CA TYR A 33 -9.92 -15.66 14.71
C TYR A 33 -8.84 -15.78 13.63
N PHE A 34 -7.58 -15.98 14.01
CA PHE A 34 -6.48 -16.23 13.09
C PHE A 34 -6.10 -17.72 13.15
N PRO A 35 -6.57 -18.58 12.23
CA PRO A 35 -6.26 -20.02 12.27
C PRO A 35 -4.76 -20.32 12.22
N THR A 36 -3.97 -19.45 11.61
CA THR A 36 -2.51 -19.59 11.48
C THR A 36 -1.81 -19.65 12.85
N THR A 37 -2.25 -18.85 13.82
CA THR A 37 -1.63 -18.81 15.16
C THR A 37 -2.56 -19.30 16.26
N GLY A 38 -3.85 -19.44 15.97
CA GLY A 38 -4.86 -19.89 16.90
C GLY A 38 -5.30 -18.86 17.92
N HIS A 39 -5.25 -17.58 17.58
CA HIS A 39 -5.61 -16.47 18.49
C HIS A 39 -6.68 -15.57 17.89
N HIS A 40 -7.45 -14.92 18.75
CA HIS A 40 -8.46 -13.94 18.40
C HIS A 40 -7.89 -12.52 18.42
N VAL A 41 -8.44 -11.64 17.60
CA VAL A 41 -8.22 -10.20 17.72
C VAL A 41 -9.58 -9.53 17.76
N ALA A 42 -9.86 -8.84 18.87
CA ALA A 42 -11.10 -8.13 19.12
C ALA A 42 -10.86 -6.62 19.23
N GLU A 43 -11.93 -5.83 19.27
CA GLU A 43 -11.83 -4.40 19.57
C GLU A 43 -11.28 -4.14 20.98
N PRO A 44 -10.41 -3.13 21.17
CA PRO A 44 -10.05 -2.07 20.20
C PRO A 44 -8.89 -2.43 19.26
N PHE A 45 -8.22 -3.55 19.49
CA PHE A 45 -6.99 -3.91 18.78
C PHE A 45 -7.24 -4.29 17.33
N LEU A 46 -8.39 -4.85 17.00
CA LEU A 46 -8.74 -5.21 15.62
C LEU A 46 -8.76 -3.99 14.70
N SER A 47 -9.50 -2.94 15.07
CA SER A 47 -9.56 -1.71 14.28
C SER A 47 -8.18 -1.04 14.18
N PHE A 48 -7.44 -0.95 15.28
CA PHE A 48 -6.09 -0.38 15.26
C PHE A 48 -5.15 -1.18 14.36
N TRP A 49 -5.13 -2.51 14.51
CA TRP A 49 -4.24 -3.40 13.77
C TRP A 49 -4.48 -3.29 12.27
N ARG A 50 -5.74 -3.29 11.84
CA ARG A 50 -6.12 -3.12 10.42
C ARG A 50 -5.77 -1.75 9.86
N ALA A 51 -5.89 -0.70 10.66
CA ALA A 51 -5.58 0.66 10.22
C ALA A 51 -4.07 0.92 10.07
N HIS A 52 -3.23 0.19 10.81
CA HIS A 52 -1.79 0.43 10.90
C HIS A 52 -0.94 -0.67 10.26
N GLY A 53 -1.45 -1.27 9.19
CA GLY A 53 -0.70 -2.15 8.30
C GLY A 53 -0.78 -3.64 8.61
N GLY A 54 -1.71 -4.03 9.50
CA GLY A 54 -2.19 -5.39 9.65
C GLY A 54 -1.08 -6.45 9.71
N LEU A 55 -1.23 -7.49 8.88
CA LEU A 55 -0.28 -8.59 8.82
C LEU A 55 1.11 -8.11 8.43
N ARG A 56 1.27 -7.19 7.47
CA ARG A 56 2.60 -6.81 7.00
C ARG A 56 3.40 -6.04 8.04
N ILE A 57 2.76 -5.15 8.80
CA ILE A 57 3.45 -4.24 9.70
C ILE A 57 3.43 -4.72 11.16
N LEU A 58 2.30 -5.24 11.64
CA LEU A 58 2.13 -5.66 13.05
C LEU A 58 2.18 -7.17 13.26
N GLY A 59 1.68 -7.92 12.27
CA GLY A 59 1.88 -9.37 12.18
C GLY A 59 0.76 -10.18 12.77
N TYR A 60 0.95 -11.50 12.82
CA TYR A 60 -0.06 -12.35 13.42
C TYR A 60 -0.16 -12.12 14.93
N PRO A 61 -1.36 -12.26 15.53
CA PRO A 61 -1.50 -12.27 16.97
C PRO A 61 -0.79 -13.50 17.56
N LEU A 62 -0.11 -13.32 18.67
CA LEU A 62 0.62 -14.35 19.41
C LEU A 62 -0.03 -14.72 20.74
N SER A 63 -0.98 -13.91 21.22
CA SER A 63 -1.69 -14.14 22.47
C SER A 63 -3.13 -13.66 22.36
N GLU A 64 -3.99 -14.09 23.28
CA GLU A 64 -5.23 -13.38 23.57
C GLU A 64 -4.95 -12.02 24.23
N ALA A 65 -5.91 -11.11 24.13
CA ALA A 65 -5.88 -9.85 24.87
C ALA A 65 -6.08 -10.12 26.37
N HIS A 66 -5.19 -9.59 27.21
CA HIS A 66 -5.22 -9.82 28.65
C HIS A 66 -4.77 -8.59 29.43
N GLU A 67 -5.07 -8.56 30.73
CA GLU A 67 -4.59 -7.51 31.62
C GLU A 67 -3.11 -7.72 31.97
N ARG A 68 -2.31 -6.66 31.87
CA ARG A 68 -0.94 -6.60 32.36
C ARG A 68 -0.61 -5.18 32.79
N ASP A 69 -0.04 -5.02 33.98
CA ASP A 69 0.36 -3.72 34.54
C ASP A 69 -0.75 -2.65 34.51
N GLY A 70 -2.01 -3.06 34.71
CA GLY A 70 -3.19 -2.18 34.70
C GLY A 70 -3.65 -1.75 33.30
N LEU A 71 -3.12 -2.35 32.24
CA LEU A 71 -3.48 -2.12 30.84
C LEU A 71 -4.04 -3.38 30.21
N LEU A 72 -4.93 -3.21 29.24
CA LEU A 72 -5.25 -4.28 28.29
C LEU A 72 -4.10 -4.34 27.30
N VAL A 73 -3.51 -5.53 27.10
CA VAL A 73 -2.42 -5.73 26.15
C VAL A 73 -2.67 -6.94 25.25
N GLN A 74 -2.12 -6.90 24.04
CA GLN A 74 -2.07 -8.07 23.16
C GLN A 74 -0.75 -8.08 22.38
N TYR A 75 -0.15 -9.27 22.27
CA TYR A 75 1.11 -9.48 21.57
C TYR A 75 0.86 -9.92 20.13
N PHE A 76 1.65 -9.37 19.23
CA PHE A 76 1.73 -9.71 17.83
C PHE A 76 3.18 -10.01 17.49
N GLU A 77 3.45 -10.61 16.33
CA GLU A 77 4.81 -10.99 15.94
C GLU A 77 5.80 -9.83 16.02
N ARG A 78 5.40 -8.62 15.63
CA ARG A 78 6.30 -7.46 15.53
C ARG A 78 5.94 -6.32 16.47
N ALA A 79 4.90 -6.46 17.27
CA ALA A 79 4.37 -5.40 18.09
C ALA A 79 3.67 -5.92 19.35
N ARG A 80 3.52 -5.04 20.35
CA ARG A 80 2.56 -5.20 21.44
C ARG A 80 1.64 -3.99 21.44
N LEU A 81 0.33 -4.24 21.36
CA LEU A 81 -0.71 -3.21 21.44
C LEU A 81 -1.19 -3.07 22.87
N GLU A 82 -1.49 -1.84 23.27
CA GLU A 82 -1.92 -1.49 24.62
C GLU A 82 -3.12 -0.53 24.59
N ALA A 83 -4.05 -0.71 25.52
CA ALA A 83 -5.20 0.17 25.72
C ALA A 83 -5.59 0.21 27.21
N SER A 84 -6.43 1.17 27.58
CA SER A 84 -7.04 1.18 28.92
C SER A 84 -7.93 -0.05 29.11
N LEU A 85 -7.97 -0.65 30.31
CA LEU A 85 -8.81 -1.82 30.60
C LEU A 85 -10.30 -1.60 30.28
N GLY A 86 -10.78 -0.35 30.45
CA GLY A 86 -12.16 0.03 30.11
C GLY A 86 -12.47 0.03 28.61
N CYS A 87 -11.52 -0.32 27.74
CA CYS A 87 -11.65 -0.29 26.29
C CYS A 87 -12.08 -1.61 25.64
N LEU A 88 -12.14 -2.71 26.39
CA LEU A 88 -12.48 -4.01 25.81
C LEU A 88 -13.83 -3.95 25.06
N GLY A 89 -13.80 -4.32 23.78
CA GLY A 89 -14.98 -4.32 22.91
C GLY A 89 -15.39 -2.94 22.35
N LYS A 90 -14.65 -1.87 22.63
CA LYS A 90 -14.95 -0.51 22.14
C LYS A 90 -14.10 -0.14 20.93
N THR A 91 -14.69 0.53 19.96
CA THR A 91 -14.02 0.96 18.72
C THR A 91 -13.43 2.38 18.81
N ASP A 92 -13.88 3.20 19.77
CA ASP A 92 -13.49 4.60 19.97
C ASP A 92 -12.38 4.78 21.02
N CYS A 93 -11.59 3.73 21.23
CA CYS A 93 -10.57 3.70 22.26
C CYS A 93 -9.16 4.01 21.73
N PRO A 94 -8.39 4.88 22.39
CA PRO A 94 -6.99 5.08 22.06
C PRO A 94 -6.19 3.80 22.29
N VAL A 95 -5.62 3.26 21.20
CA VAL A 95 -4.65 2.16 21.23
C VAL A 95 -3.26 2.73 20.99
N GLN A 96 -2.29 2.22 21.73
CA GLN A 96 -0.89 2.60 21.58
C GLN A 96 -0.02 1.38 21.27
N LEU A 97 1.07 1.65 20.57
CA LEU A 97 2.13 0.68 20.34
C LEU A 97 3.22 0.84 21.40
N THR A 98 3.51 -0.27 22.06
CA THR A 98 4.65 -0.41 22.98
C THR A 98 5.94 -0.01 22.29
N ARG A 99 6.84 0.67 23.00
CA ARG A 99 8.22 0.93 22.55
C ARG A 99 9.10 -0.32 22.69
N VAL A 100 8.70 -1.40 22.01
CA VAL A 100 9.25 -2.75 22.19
C VAL A 100 10.75 -2.79 21.96
N ALA A 101 11.24 -2.14 20.90
CA ALA A 101 12.65 -2.08 20.59
C ALA A 101 13.43 -1.29 21.65
N ALA A 102 12.90 -0.16 22.13
CA ALA A 102 13.54 0.60 23.20
C ALA A 102 13.64 -0.23 24.51
N HIS A 103 12.62 -1.04 24.83
CA HIS A 103 12.66 -1.92 26.01
C HIS A 103 13.64 -3.08 25.88
N LEU A 104 13.77 -3.66 24.68
CA LEU A 104 14.68 -4.78 24.42
C LEU A 104 16.14 -4.33 24.28
N THR A 105 16.38 -3.10 23.84
CA THR A 105 17.72 -2.53 23.66
C THR A 105 18.17 -1.65 24.83
N ALA A 106 17.39 -1.56 25.91
CA ALA A 106 17.76 -0.82 27.09
C ALA A 106 19.11 -1.30 27.65
N GLY A 107 20.10 -0.40 27.69
CA GLY A 107 21.46 -0.69 28.16
C GLY A 107 22.45 -1.09 27.07
N ARG A 108 22.04 -1.17 25.79
CA ARG A 108 23.02 -1.25 24.68
C ARG A 108 23.91 0.00 24.69
N THR A 109 25.20 -0.20 24.49
CA THR A 109 26.23 0.84 24.48
C THR A 109 27.03 0.86 23.19
N ASP A 110 26.55 0.14 22.16
CA ASP A 110 27.17 0.13 20.85
C ASP A 110 27.22 1.55 20.27
N PRO A 111 28.27 1.90 19.51
CA PRO A 111 28.40 3.24 18.93
C PRO A 111 27.19 3.70 18.12
N ALA A 112 26.47 2.78 17.47
CA ALA A 112 25.29 3.10 16.68
C ALA A 112 24.12 3.64 17.53
N PHE A 113 24.02 3.29 18.81
CA PHE A 113 22.98 3.77 19.74
C PHE A 113 23.37 5.06 20.47
N ALA A 114 24.59 5.55 20.26
CA ALA A 114 25.01 6.83 20.82
C ALA A 114 24.36 7.97 20.03
N ALA A 115 23.58 8.80 20.71
CA ALA A 115 23.02 10.00 20.12
C ALA A 115 24.13 10.91 19.56
N LEU A 116 23.93 11.41 18.34
CA LEU A 116 24.91 12.31 17.72
C LEU A 116 24.84 13.67 18.39
N SER A 117 25.92 14.06 19.05
CA SER A 117 26.10 15.43 19.53
C SER A 117 26.52 16.30 18.35
N LEU A 118 25.55 16.97 17.74
CA LEU A 118 25.79 17.89 16.64
C LEU A 118 25.64 19.31 17.17
N GLU A 119 26.74 20.08 17.17
CA GLU A 119 26.73 21.51 17.50
C GLU A 119 25.73 22.27 16.61
N THR A 120 25.53 21.80 15.37
CA THR A 120 24.50 22.27 14.44
C THR A 120 23.77 21.10 13.79
N ARG A 121 22.44 21.11 13.84
CA ARG A 121 21.59 20.12 13.15
C ARG A 121 21.84 20.18 11.63
N PRO A 122 22.26 19.07 10.98
CA PRO A 122 22.34 19.01 9.53
C PRO A 122 20.95 19.21 8.92
N PRO A 123 20.85 19.96 7.80
CA PRO A 123 19.56 20.17 7.16
C PRO A 123 18.99 18.82 6.70
N ASP A 124 17.68 18.70 6.86
CA ASP A 124 16.91 17.61 6.26
C ASP A 124 17.00 17.75 4.72
N THR A 125 17.05 16.61 4.05
CA THR A 125 16.95 16.51 2.60
C THR A 125 15.80 15.55 2.27
N PRO A 126 15.35 15.45 1.01
CA PRO A 126 14.36 14.45 0.63
C PRO A 126 14.78 13.01 0.95
N LEU A 127 16.09 12.76 1.07
CA LEU A 127 16.69 11.46 1.30
C LEU A 127 17.17 11.25 2.75
N ARG A 128 17.11 12.26 3.62
CA ARG A 128 17.62 12.16 5.00
C ARG A 128 16.90 13.11 5.94
N ARG A 129 16.52 12.62 7.12
CA ARG A 129 15.92 13.41 8.18
C ARG A 129 16.65 13.22 9.50
N PHE A 130 16.89 14.30 10.23
CA PHE A 130 17.38 14.26 11.61
C PHE A 130 16.23 14.35 12.61
N PHE A 131 16.31 13.58 13.69
CA PHE A 131 15.35 13.58 14.79
C PHE A 131 16.01 14.10 16.08
N PRO A 132 15.84 15.39 16.42
CA PRO A 132 16.46 15.96 17.63
C PRO A 132 15.96 15.33 18.93
N GLU A 133 14.79 14.69 18.91
CA GLU A 133 14.20 14.00 20.07
C GLU A 133 15.06 12.84 20.57
N THR A 134 15.82 12.21 19.66
CA THR A 134 16.69 11.06 19.97
C THR A 134 18.14 11.28 19.54
N GLY A 135 18.42 12.31 18.73
CA GLY A 135 19.75 12.60 18.22
C GLY A 135 20.20 11.68 17.07
N HIS A 136 19.25 11.10 16.32
CA HIS A 136 19.54 10.12 15.28
C HIS A 136 19.02 10.52 13.90
N PHE A 137 19.63 9.96 12.84
CA PHE A 137 19.16 10.12 11.46
C PHE A 137 18.30 8.97 10.97
N LEU A 138 17.53 9.25 9.93
CA LEU A 138 16.90 8.25 9.08
C LEU A 138 17.14 8.64 7.62
N ALA A 139 17.60 7.70 6.80
CA ALA A 139 17.97 8.00 5.42
C ALA A 139 17.44 6.98 4.41
N ASN A 140 17.45 7.37 3.13
CA ASN A 140 17.30 6.52 1.96
C ASN A 140 16.12 5.53 2.04
N GLY A 141 16.40 4.23 1.93
CA GLY A 141 15.40 3.16 1.91
C GLY A 141 14.62 3.05 3.22
N PHE A 142 15.27 3.24 4.38
CA PHE A 142 14.57 3.21 5.67
C PHE A 142 13.69 4.45 5.86
N LEU A 143 14.12 5.65 5.44
CA LEU A 143 13.26 6.83 5.42
C LEU A 143 12.04 6.63 4.53
N ARG A 144 12.26 6.07 3.33
CA ARG A 144 11.19 5.77 2.38
C ARG A 144 10.19 4.78 2.97
N PHE A 145 10.66 3.70 3.57
CA PHE A 145 9.82 2.70 4.21
C PHE A 145 9.04 3.30 5.39
N TRP A 146 9.69 4.07 6.26
CA TRP A 146 9.06 4.71 7.40
C TRP A 146 7.91 5.64 6.96
N LEU A 147 8.15 6.50 5.97
CA LEU A 147 7.14 7.43 5.44
C LEU A 147 5.93 6.72 4.84
N ARG A 148 6.16 5.59 4.14
CA ARG A 148 5.10 4.85 3.44
C ARG A 148 4.28 3.94 4.35
N ASN A 149 4.81 3.57 5.52
CA ASN A 149 4.25 2.48 6.32
C ASN A 149 3.74 2.90 7.70
N GLY A 150 3.48 4.19 7.90
CA GLY A 150 2.83 4.71 9.12
C GLY A 150 3.71 5.59 10.00
N GLY A 151 4.99 5.73 9.67
CA GLY A 151 5.89 6.72 10.26
C GLY A 151 5.93 6.72 11.78
N LEU A 152 5.88 7.92 12.36
CA LEU A 152 6.06 8.14 13.80
C LEU A 152 5.03 7.38 14.66
N PRO A 153 3.71 7.42 14.34
CA PRO A 153 2.71 6.65 15.08
C PRO A 153 3.00 5.15 15.19
N VAL A 154 3.59 4.56 14.15
CA VAL A 154 3.79 3.10 14.06
C VAL A 154 5.17 2.68 14.55
N PHE A 155 6.23 3.35 14.09
CA PHE A 155 7.61 2.92 14.35
C PHE A 155 8.29 3.72 15.48
N GLY A 156 7.80 4.92 15.76
CA GLY A 156 8.48 5.85 16.65
C GLY A 156 9.72 6.50 16.02
N TYR A 157 10.52 7.15 16.87
CA TYR A 157 11.78 7.77 16.49
C TYR A 157 12.88 6.72 16.23
N PRO A 158 13.85 6.99 15.35
CA PRO A 158 15.08 6.19 15.30
C PRO A 158 15.82 6.32 16.64
N ILE A 159 16.37 5.22 17.15
CA ILE A 159 17.16 5.15 18.39
C ILE A 159 18.57 4.60 18.16
N SER A 160 18.92 4.40 16.89
CA SER A 160 20.27 4.08 16.44
C SER A 160 20.51 4.70 15.07
N GLU A 161 21.77 4.80 14.66
CA GLU A 161 22.15 4.93 13.26
C GLU A 161 21.96 3.60 12.51
N GLU A 162 22.13 3.63 11.18
CA GLU A 162 22.26 2.42 10.36
C GLU A 162 23.60 1.73 10.66
N PHE A 163 23.58 0.41 10.91
CA PHE A 163 24.79 -0.38 11.13
C PHE A 163 24.57 -1.83 10.70
N THR A 164 25.62 -2.65 10.77
CA THR A 164 25.56 -4.06 10.37
C THR A 164 25.39 -4.97 11.58
N GLU A 165 24.43 -5.88 11.51
CA GLU A 165 24.31 -7.04 12.42
C GLU A 165 24.37 -8.33 11.60
N VAL A 166 24.62 -9.46 12.26
CA VAL A 166 24.49 -10.78 11.64
C VAL A 166 23.04 -11.21 11.76
N ASP A 167 22.42 -11.51 10.62
CA ASP A 167 21.09 -12.09 10.60
C ASP A 167 21.13 -13.48 11.26
N PRO A 168 20.34 -13.74 12.32
CA PRO A 168 20.41 -15.00 13.05
C PRO A 168 19.85 -16.19 12.26
N GLU A 169 19.02 -15.96 11.24
CA GLU A 169 18.43 -17.03 10.41
C GLU A 169 19.37 -17.44 9.28
N THR A 170 20.04 -16.47 8.65
CA THR A 170 20.89 -16.72 7.46
C THR A 170 22.39 -16.73 7.76
N GLY A 171 22.80 -16.17 8.90
CA GLY A 171 24.21 -15.95 9.25
C GLY A 171 24.91 -14.87 8.41
N GLN A 172 24.19 -14.16 7.55
CA GLN A 172 24.75 -13.13 6.67
C GLN A 172 24.74 -11.75 7.34
N PRO A 173 25.69 -10.86 7.01
CA PRO A 173 25.64 -9.48 7.45
C PRO A 173 24.43 -8.77 6.82
N VAL A 174 23.65 -8.08 7.63
CA VAL A 174 22.48 -7.31 7.22
C VAL A 174 22.56 -5.89 7.77
N THR A 175 22.22 -4.91 6.94
CA THR A 175 22.14 -3.51 7.37
C THR A 175 20.83 -3.29 8.11
N VAL A 176 20.91 -2.73 9.31
CA VAL A 176 19.79 -2.61 10.24
C VAL A 176 19.74 -1.24 10.87
N GLN A 177 18.56 -0.86 11.36
CA GLN A 177 18.38 0.31 12.19
C GLN A 177 17.26 0.08 13.20
N TYR A 178 17.45 0.57 14.42
CA TYR A 178 16.47 0.48 15.48
C TYR A 178 15.67 1.78 15.61
N PHE A 179 14.38 1.60 15.87
CA PHE A 179 13.41 2.64 16.19
C PHE A 179 12.84 2.35 17.58
N GLU A 180 12.06 3.25 18.17
CA GLU A 180 11.45 2.99 19.47
C GLU A 180 10.58 1.71 19.48
N ARG A 181 9.90 1.41 18.36
CA ARG A 181 8.89 0.34 18.26
C ARG A 181 9.24 -0.77 17.26
N ALA A 182 10.35 -0.66 16.55
CA ALA A 182 10.69 -1.59 15.48
C ALA A 182 12.21 -1.68 15.26
N ARG A 183 12.63 -2.74 14.58
CA ARG A 183 13.96 -2.87 13.98
C ARG A 183 13.78 -3.19 12.51
N PHE A 184 14.39 -2.38 11.66
CA PHE A 184 14.37 -2.58 10.21
C PHE A 184 15.61 -3.35 9.80
N SER A 185 15.46 -4.22 8.80
CA SER A 185 16.56 -4.83 8.05
C SER A 185 16.40 -4.54 6.56
N TRP A 186 17.51 -4.22 5.89
CA TRP A 186 17.53 -3.89 4.47
C TRP A 186 17.96 -5.09 3.62
N HIS A 187 17.20 -5.33 2.54
CA HIS A 187 17.33 -6.48 1.64
C HIS A 187 17.49 -5.99 0.18
N PRO A 188 18.73 -5.76 -0.29
CA PRO A 188 19.00 -5.17 -1.62
C PRO A 188 18.40 -5.94 -2.79
N GLU A 189 18.35 -7.27 -2.69
CA GLU A 189 17.83 -8.15 -3.71
C GLU A 189 16.33 -7.95 -3.96
N ALA A 190 15.63 -7.31 -3.02
CA ALA A 190 14.20 -7.00 -3.07
C ALA A 190 13.91 -5.51 -3.33
N LEU A 191 14.90 -4.74 -3.81
CA LEU A 191 14.79 -3.29 -4.04
C LEU A 191 13.54 -2.89 -4.82
N GLY A 192 12.79 -1.92 -4.30
CA GLY A 192 11.58 -1.42 -4.95
C GLY A 192 10.39 -2.40 -4.92
N THR A 193 10.43 -3.42 -4.07
CA THR A 193 9.27 -4.28 -3.74
C THR A 193 8.81 -4.02 -2.30
N LEU A 194 7.70 -4.64 -1.89
CA LEU A 194 7.27 -4.66 -0.49
C LEU A 194 8.28 -5.26 0.51
N TRP A 195 9.27 -6.02 0.02
CA TRP A 195 10.20 -6.81 0.84
C TRP A 195 11.59 -6.19 0.97
N GLU A 196 11.83 -5.02 0.35
CA GLU A 196 13.09 -4.27 0.44
C GLU A 196 13.51 -3.98 1.88
N VAL A 197 12.53 -3.74 2.76
CA VAL A 197 12.74 -3.54 4.18
C VAL A 197 11.85 -4.50 4.95
N GLN A 198 12.46 -5.26 5.85
CA GLN A 198 11.77 -6.22 6.70
C GLN A 198 11.83 -5.77 8.16
N LEU A 199 10.86 -6.24 8.92
CA LEU A 199 10.68 -5.91 10.33
C LEU A 199 11.03 -7.12 11.19
N ALA A 200 11.88 -6.92 12.20
CA ALA A 200 12.17 -7.98 13.17
C ALA A 200 10.94 -8.32 14.02
N ARG A 201 10.87 -9.57 14.48
CA ARG A 201 9.77 -10.13 15.30
C ARG A 201 9.90 -9.75 16.78
N LEU A 202 10.11 -8.45 17.05
CA LEU A 202 10.36 -7.95 18.41
C LEU A 202 9.19 -8.16 19.37
N GLY A 203 7.96 -8.25 18.86
CA GLY A 203 6.80 -8.57 19.69
C GLY A 203 6.84 -10.03 20.20
N ALA A 204 7.33 -10.96 19.37
CA ALA A 204 7.58 -12.33 19.79
C ALA A 204 8.71 -12.43 20.84
N GLU A 205 9.80 -11.68 20.64
CA GLU A 205 10.90 -11.60 21.61
C GLU A 205 10.43 -11.04 22.95
N LEU A 206 9.61 -9.99 22.94
CA LEU A 206 9.04 -9.43 24.15
C LEU A 206 8.08 -10.40 24.82
N ALA A 207 7.20 -11.08 24.07
CA ALA A 207 6.28 -12.09 24.61
C ALA A 207 7.04 -13.21 25.35
N ALA A 208 8.14 -13.69 24.76
CA ALA A 208 8.99 -14.71 25.38
C ALA A 208 9.67 -14.20 26.67
N ARG A 209 10.20 -12.98 26.65
CA ARG A 209 10.78 -12.32 27.84
C ARG A 209 9.74 -12.16 28.96
N ASP A 210 8.52 -11.83 28.58
CA ASP A 210 7.41 -11.52 29.48
C ASP A 210 6.65 -12.76 29.97
N GLY A 211 7.03 -13.96 29.52
CA GLY A 211 6.41 -15.24 29.90
C GLY A 211 4.96 -15.38 29.44
N VAL A 212 4.62 -14.80 28.29
CA VAL A 212 3.25 -14.80 27.75
C VAL A 212 2.90 -16.20 27.21
N GLU A 213 1.69 -16.69 27.51
CA GLU A 213 1.15 -17.90 26.90
C GLU A 213 0.84 -17.65 25.42
N THR A 214 1.52 -18.37 24.53
CA THR A 214 1.35 -18.25 23.08
C THR A 214 0.75 -19.49 22.44
N ALA A 215 0.39 -20.51 23.22
CA ALA A 215 -0.29 -21.69 22.72
C ALA A 215 -1.64 -21.33 22.08
N PRO A 216 -2.02 -21.97 20.96
CA PRO A 216 -3.31 -21.77 20.31
C PRO A 216 -4.49 -21.96 21.28
N VAL A 217 -5.47 -21.06 21.23
CA VAL A 217 -6.73 -21.22 21.94
C VAL A 217 -7.80 -21.83 21.03
N SER A 218 -8.85 -22.38 21.65
CA SER A 218 -10.00 -22.87 20.88
C SER A 218 -10.77 -21.71 20.27
N ARG A 219 -11.12 -21.81 18.98
CA ARG A 219 -11.96 -20.82 18.32
C ARG A 219 -13.30 -20.67 19.04
N GLN A 220 -13.62 -19.45 19.46
CA GLN A 220 -14.91 -19.10 20.03
C GLN A 220 -16.06 -19.36 19.03
N PRO A 221 -17.20 -19.93 19.46
CA PRO A 221 -18.34 -20.17 18.58
C PRO A 221 -18.85 -18.89 17.90
N GLY A 222 -19.09 -18.95 16.60
CA GLY A 222 -19.64 -17.83 15.81
C GLY A 222 -18.62 -16.76 15.41
N VAL A 223 -17.37 -16.84 15.87
CA VAL A 223 -16.30 -15.92 15.45
C VAL A 223 -15.74 -16.38 14.09
N PRO A 224 -15.75 -15.51 13.05
CA PRO A 224 -15.21 -15.87 11.75
C PRO A 224 -13.69 -15.88 11.75
N ASP A 225 -13.11 -16.66 10.84
CA ASP A 225 -11.68 -16.60 10.55
C ASP A 225 -11.38 -15.25 9.86
N TYR A 226 -10.22 -14.66 10.15
CA TYR A 226 -9.81 -13.40 9.56
C TYR A 226 -9.67 -13.55 8.03
N ASP A 227 -10.45 -12.74 7.32
CA ASP A 227 -10.33 -12.51 5.88
C ASP A 227 -10.49 -10.99 5.67
N PRO A 228 -9.55 -10.31 4.99
CA PRO A 228 -9.69 -8.90 4.63
C PRO A 228 -11.01 -8.57 3.91
N ALA A 229 -11.63 -9.54 3.22
CA ALA A 229 -12.95 -9.42 2.59
C ALA A 229 -14.08 -9.10 3.56
N LEU A 230 -13.95 -9.48 4.84
CA LEU A 230 -14.92 -9.15 5.90
C LEU A 230 -14.96 -7.65 6.18
N PHE A 231 -13.96 -6.90 5.72
CA PHE A 231 -13.81 -5.50 6.02
C PHE A 231 -13.48 -4.66 4.77
N PRO A 232 -14.47 -4.46 3.88
CA PRO A 232 -14.24 -3.75 2.62
C PRO A 232 -13.67 -2.35 2.87
N ARG A 233 -12.50 -2.07 2.28
CA ARG A 233 -11.89 -0.73 2.26
C ARG A 233 -12.24 0.01 0.98
N ALA A 234 -12.46 1.30 1.12
CA ALA A 234 -12.57 2.24 0.02
C ALA A 234 -11.87 3.54 0.42
N PHE A 235 -11.10 4.11 -0.49
CA PHE A 235 -10.37 5.36 -0.25
C PHE A 235 -10.27 6.16 -1.55
N ARG A 236 -9.82 7.41 -1.41
CA ARG A 236 -9.42 8.24 -2.55
C ARG A 236 -7.91 8.19 -2.67
N LEU A 237 -7.42 7.92 -3.87
CA LEU A 237 -5.99 7.89 -4.16
C LEU A 237 -5.78 8.44 -5.59
N PRO A 238 -5.13 9.61 -5.74
CA PRO A 238 -4.74 10.13 -7.04
C PRO A 238 -3.68 9.23 -7.68
N VAL A 239 -3.97 8.78 -8.90
CA VAL A 239 -2.99 8.05 -9.73
C VAL A 239 -2.71 8.86 -10.97
N LEU A 240 -1.56 9.52 -10.97
CA LEU A 240 -1.14 10.47 -12.00
C LEU A 240 -0.58 9.70 -13.20
N MET A 241 -1.05 10.01 -14.39
CA MET A 241 -0.66 9.33 -15.63
C MET A 241 0.09 10.29 -16.55
N TYR A 242 1.39 10.02 -16.71
CA TYR A 242 2.31 10.72 -17.61
C TYR A 242 2.72 9.82 -18.78
N HIS A 243 3.36 10.41 -19.79
CA HIS A 243 3.80 9.69 -20.99
C HIS A 243 5.23 10.12 -21.37
N ASP A 244 5.40 11.10 -22.27
CA ASP A 244 6.71 11.51 -22.79
C ASP A 244 7.32 12.69 -22.00
N ILE A 245 8.64 12.70 -21.87
CA ILE A 245 9.41 13.81 -21.30
C ILE A 245 10.11 14.56 -22.43
N GLY A 246 9.76 15.82 -22.64
CA GLY A 246 10.38 16.63 -23.68
C GLY A 246 9.66 17.91 -24.02
N GLU A 247 10.14 18.55 -25.08
CA GLU A 247 9.61 19.83 -25.59
C GLU A 247 9.27 19.73 -27.09
N PRO A 248 8.32 20.55 -27.59
CA PRO A 248 7.44 21.45 -26.84
C PRO A 248 6.40 20.69 -26.00
N ALA A 249 5.85 21.35 -24.98
CA ALA A 249 4.78 20.77 -24.16
C ALA A 249 3.55 20.43 -25.00
N ALA A 250 2.99 19.24 -24.81
CA ALA A 250 1.79 18.76 -25.49
C ALA A 250 0.96 17.90 -24.53
N ARG A 251 -0.20 17.43 -24.98
CA ARG A 251 -1.10 16.60 -24.17
C ARG A 251 -0.38 15.43 -23.49
N TYR A 252 0.43 14.67 -24.22
CA TYR A 252 1.18 13.52 -23.69
C TYR A 252 2.68 13.79 -23.55
N ARG A 253 3.11 15.06 -23.53
CA ARG A 253 4.52 15.43 -23.42
C ARG A 253 4.73 16.57 -22.45
N ILE A 254 5.47 16.33 -21.37
CA ILE A 254 5.79 17.32 -20.35
C ILE A 254 7.29 17.65 -20.39
N PRO A 255 7.69 18.94 -20.34
CA PRO A 255 9.09 19.30 -20.15
C PRO A 255 9.60 18.84 -18.78
N LEU A 256 10.85 18.38 -18.70
CA LEU A 256 11.42 17.85 -17.45
C LEU A 256 11.32 18.85 -16.29
N TRP A 257 11.64 20.13 -16.53
CA TRP A 257 11.57 21.17 -15.50
C TRP A 257 10.16 21.34 -14.92
N ARG A 258 9.11 21.10 -15.70
CA ARG A 258 7.72 21.20 -15.24
C ARG A 258 7.32 19.99 -14.42
N LEU A 259 7.77 18.80 -14.83
CA LEU A 259 7.62 17.59 -14.01
C LEU A 259 8.31 17.80 -12.66
N GLU A 260 9.54 18.30 -12.65
CA GLU A 260 10.27 18.57 -11.40
C GLU A 260 9.53 19.54 -10.48
N GLN A 261 8.95 20.63 -11.02
CA GLN A 261 8.08 21.53 -10.25
C GLN A 261 6.87 20.82 -9.63
N GLN A 262 6.26 19.87 -10.34
CA GLN A 262 5.14 19.08 -9.83
C GLN A 262 5.58 18.12 -8.71
N LEU A 263 6.75 17.47 -8.86
CA LEU A 263 7.31 16.61 -7.84
C LEU A 263 7.72 17.38 -6.59
N ASP A 264 8.35 18.55 -6.75
CA ASP A 264 8.73 19.44 -5.65
C ASP A 264 7.49 19.95 -4.91
N TRP A 265 6.42 20.28 -5.64
CA TRP A 265 5.15 20.66 -5.02
C TRP A 265 4.54 19.52 -4.20
N LEU A 266 4.52 18.28 -4.72
CA LEU A 266 4.04 17.12 -3.96
C LEU A 266 4.82 16.96 -2.65
N LEU A 267 6.15 17.01 -2.73
CA LEU A 267 7.02 16.88 -1.56
C LEU A 267 6.77 17.99 -0.53
N ALA A 268 6.74 19.24 -0.97
CA ALA A 268 6.51 20.41 -0.12
C ALA A 268 5.12 20.39 0.56
N ASN A 269 4.14 19.71 -0.04
CA ASN A 269 2.81 19.53 0.49
C ASN A 269 2.61 18.19 1.22
N GLY A 270 3.70 17.49 1.56
CA GLY A 270 3.67 16.28 2.40
C GLY A 270 3.11 15.04 1.71
N TYR A 271 3.01 15.03 0.38
CA TYR A 271 2.60 13.84 -0.35
C TYR A 271 3.71 12.77 -0.34
N VAL A 272 3.30 11.53 -0.16
CA VAL A 272 4.17 10.35 -0.18
C VAL A 272 3.81 9.51 -1.40
N THR A 273 4.75 9.34 -2.33
CA THR A 273 4.54 8.45 -3.46
C THR A 273 4.57 6.99 -2.99
N ILE A 274 3.60 6.18 -3.42
CA ILE A 274 3.55 4.73 -3.19
C ILE A 274 3.51 3.98 -4.54
N SER A 275 3.96 2.72 -4.56
CA SER A 275 3.79 1.85 -5.74
C SER A 275 2.36 1.36 -5.89
N LEU A 276 2.00 0.78 -7.04
CA LEU A 276 0.71 0.12 -7.18
C LEU A 276 0.64 -1.11 -6.28
N GLU A 277 1.75 -1.84 -6.09
CA GLU A 277 1.80 -2.95 -5.14
C GLU A 277 1.34 -2.53 -3.73
N GLN A 278 1.83 -1.39 -3.23
CA GLN A 278 1.42 -0.82 -1.95
C GLN A 278 -0.05 -0.38 -1.94
N ALA A 279 -0.52 0.27 -3.01
CA ALA A 279 -1.92 0.71 -3.11
C ALA A 279 -2.90 -0.48 -3.09
N PHE A 280 -2.61 -1.53 -3.84
CA PHE A 280 -3.44 -2.74 -3.87
C PHE A 280 -3.33 -3.54 -2.58
N GLU A 281 -2.17 -3.58 -1.93
CA GLU A 281 -2.02 -4.19 -0.62
C GLU A 281 -2.88 -3.47 0.43
N ALA A 282 -2.88 -2.12 0.44
CA ALA A 282 -3.76 -1.35 1.30
C ALA A 282 -5.23 -1.66 1.05
N LEU A 283 -5.64 -1.83 -0.21
CA LEU A 283 -7.01 -2.13 -0.59
C LEU A 283 -7.46 -3.56 -0.22
N LEU A 284 -6.58 -4.55 -0.44
CA LEU A 284 -6.95 -5.97 -0.43
C LEU A 284 -6.51 -6.73 0.82
N ALA A 285 -5.57 -6.20 1.60
CA ALA A 285 -4.91 -6.93 2.68
C ALA A 285 -4.60 -6.06 3.92
N ASP A 286 -5.36 -4.98 4.13
CA ASP A 286 -5.19 -4.06 5.27
C ASP A 286 -3.77 -3.47 5.38
N GLY A 287 -3.06 -3.36 4.25
CA GLY A 287 -1.77 -2.68 4.18
C GLY A 287 -1.86 -1.19 4.59
N PRO A 288 -0.73 -0.59 5.00
CA PRO A 288 -0.68 0.82 5.35
C PRO A 288 -0.93 1.69 4.12
N LEU A 289 -1.59 2.82 4.34
CA LEU A 289 -1.82 3.85 3.33
C LEU A 289 -1.52 5.22 3.97
N PRO A 290 -0.48 5.93 3.52
CA PRO A 290 -0.22 7.30 3.98
C PRO A 290 -1.43 8.20 3.73
N GLU A 291 -1.70 9.14 4.64
CA GLU A 291 -2.83 10.07 4.53
C GLU A 291 -2.77 10.89 3.23
N ARG A 292 -1.57 11.33 2.83
CA ARG A 292 -1.30 12.03 1.58
C ARG A 292 -0.60 11.11 0.57
N ALA A 293 -1.14 9.92 0.36
CA ALA A 293 -0.63 9.02 -0.67
C ALA A 293 -0.92 9.53 -2.09
N VAL A 294 0.01 9.30 -3.00
CA VAL A 294 -0.16 9.51 -4.45
C VAL A 294 0.57 8.41 -5.22
N VAL A 295 0.02 7.97 -6.35
CA VAL A 295 0.71 7.06 -7.27
C VAL A 295 1.08 7.83 -8.52
N ILE A 296 2.29 7.61 -9.03
CA ILE A 296 2.76 8.19 -10.29
C ILE A 296 2.97 7.04 -11.28
N THR A 297 2.44 7.19 -12.49
CA THR A 297 2.54 6.20 -13.55
C THR A 297 3.00 6.84 -14.86
N PHE A 298 3.77 6.09 -15.63
CA PHE A 298 4.26 6.48 -16.96
C PHE A 298 3.91 5.40 -17.98
N ASP A 299 3.27 5.77 -19.08
CA ASP A 299 2.87 4.85 -20.14
C ASP A 299 3.85 4.88 -21.33
N ASP A 300 3.73 3.91 -22.24
CA ASP A 300 4.45 3.78 -23.52
C ASP A 300 5.92 3.37 -23.50
N GLY A 301 6.69 3.82 -22.51
CA GLY A 301 8.13 3.54 -22.41
C GLY A 301 9.03 4.17 -23.49
N PRO A 302 8.91 5.46 -23.86
CA PRO A 302 9.99 6.17 -24.53
C PRO A 302 11.21 6.33 -23.60
N ARG A 303 12.41 6.35 -24.18
CA ARG A 303 13.68 6.45 -23.42
C ARG A 303 13.81 7.75 -22.61
N SER A 304 13.07 8.79 -22.98
CA SER A 304 12.98 10.05 -22.26
C SER A 304 12.54 9.89 -20.79
N GLN A 305 11.79 8.82 -20.48
CA GLN A 305 11.32 8.52 -19.12
C GLN A 305 12.43 8.23 -18.11
N LEU A 306 13.65 7.86 -18.55
CA LEU A 306 14.79 7.72 -17.63
C LEU A 306 15.14 9.04 -16.92
N ALA A 307 14.86 10.19 -17.55
CA ALA A 307 15.03 11.49 -16.89
C ALA A 307 14.01 11.70 -15.77
N ALA A 308 12.75 11.31 -15.98
CA ALA A 308 11.72 11.36 -14.95
C ALA A 308 12.05 10.43 -13.77
N ALA A 309 12.51 9.21 -14.06
CA ALA A 309 12.94 8.25 -13.05
C ALA A 309 14.03 8.82 -12.13
N ARG A 310 15.09 9.41 -12.70
CA ARG A 310 16.15 10.06 -11.92
C ARG A 310 15.63 11.23 -11.09
N ALA A 311 14.74 12.04 -11.65
CA ALA A 311 14.13 13.17 -10.93
C ALA A 311 13.28 12.71 -9.73
N LEU A 312 12.57 11.59 -9.85
CA LEU A 312 11.83 10.96 -8.76
C LEU A 312 12.77 10.39 -7.69
N ALA A 313 13.79 9.63 -8.09
CA ALA A 313 14.73 9.01 -7.17
C ALA A 313 15.48 10.04 -6.32
N ALA A 314 15.86 11.18 -6.90
CA ALA A 314 16.47 12.31 -6.19
C ALA A 314 15.59 12.91 -5.07
N ARG A 315 14.28 12.62 -5.11
CA ARG A 315 13.27 13.09 -4.15
C ARG A 315 12.72 11.98 -3.25
N ASN A 316 13.37 10.80 -3.25
CA ASN A 316 12.90 9.59 -2.58
C ASN A 316 11.52 9.10 -3.04
N MET A 317 11.15 9.44 -4.28
CA MET A 317 9.86 9.11 -4.87
C MET A 317 9.94 7.85 -5.73
N THR A 318 8.81 7.13 -5.82
CA THR A 318 8.64 6.00 -6.74
C THR A 318 7.54 6.25 -7.75
N ALA A 319 7.56 5.49 -8.83
CA ALA A 319 6.55 5.48 -9.88
C ALA A 319 6.48 4.08 -10.51
N THR A 320 5.39 3.83 -11.24
CA THR A 320 5.21 2.63 -12.06
C THR A 320 5.36 2.96 -13.54
N PHE A 321 6.25 2.27 -14.24
CA PHE A 321 6.46 2.45 -15.68
C PHE A 321 5.78 1.30 -16.43
N PHE A 322 4.71 1.59 -17.15
CA PHE A 322 3.97 0.64 -17.99
C PHE A 322 4.64 0.52 -19.36
N VAL A 323 5.32 -0.60 -19.57
CA VAL A 323 6.18 -0.82 -20.74
C VAL A 323 5.52 -1.79 -21.72
N LEU A 324 5.65 -1.49 -23.01
CA LEU A 324 5.22 -2.38 -24.10
C LEU A 324 6.43 -3.00 -24.82
N PRO A 325 6.77 -4.28 -24.55
CA PRO A 325 8.01 -4.90 -25.03
C PRO A 325 8.19 -4.89 -26.55
N GLY A 326 7.10 -4.91 -27.32
CA GLY A 326 7.16 -5.01 -28.77
C GLY A 326 7.45 -3.69 -29.51
N ARG A 327 7.40 -2.53 -28.84
CA ARG A 327 7.69 -1.23 -29.49
C ARG A 327 8.34 -0.15 -28.62
N SER A 328 8.38 -0.32 -27.29
CA SER A 328 9.01 0.66 -26.40
C SER A 328 10.51 0.79 -26.67
N ALA A 329 11.08 1.93 -26.29
CA ALA A 329 12.53 2.16 -26.33
C ALA A 329 13.23 1.67 -25.05
N LEU A 330 12.48 1.29 -24.01
CA LEU A 330 13.01 0.73 -22.77
C LEU A 330 13.17 -0.79 -22.92
N GLY A 331 14.41 -1.24 -23.05
CA GLY A 331 14.76 -2.66 -23.07
C GLY A 331 15.17 -3.19 -21.69
N ALA A 332 15.64 -4.43 -21.64
CA ALA A 332 16.02 -5.09 -20.38
C ALA A 332 17.03 -4.29 -19.52
N ALA A 333 17.98 -3.58 -20.15
CA ALA A 333 18.96 -2.77 -19.43
C ALA A 333 18.31 -1.56 -18.76
N GLU A 334 17.47 -0.82 -19.50
CA GLU A 334 16.74 0.33 -18.96
C GLU A 334 15.75 -0.08 -17.86
N LEU A 335 15.08 -1.24 -17.99
CA LEU A 335 14.20 -1.72 -16.92
C LEU A 335 14.96 -2.01 -15.62
N ARG A 336 16.16 -2.61 -15.70
CA ARG A 336 17.01 -2.80 -14.52
C ARG A 336 17.49 -1.48 -13.95
N GLU A 337 17.77 -0.49 -14.79
CA GLU A 337 18.10 0.88 -14.34
C GLU A 337 16.92 1.48 -13.56
N LEU A 338 15.69 1.39 -14.09
CA LEU A 338 14.48 1.84 -13.38
C LEU A 338 14.29 1.13 -12.04
N ARG A 339 14.48 -0.19 -11.98
CA ARG A 339 14.42 -0.97 -10.73
C ARG A 339 15.48 -0.53 -9.73
N SER A 340 16.72 -0.27 -10.18
CA SER A 340 17.81 0.21 -9.32
C SER A 340 17.53 1.58 -8.68
N MET A 341 16.62 2.35 -9.26
CA MET A 341 16.12 3.63 -8.72
C MET A 341 14.87 3.47 -7.83
N GLY A 342 14.42 2.24 -7.57
CA GLY A 342 13.28 1.93 -6.71
C GLY A 342 11.92 2.12 -7.39
N HIS A 343 11.87 2.05 -8.72
CA HIS A 343 10.62 2.13 -9.49
C HIS A 343 10.02 0.75 -9.76
N GLU A 344 8.70 0.72 -9.98
CA GLU A 344 7.95 -0.47 -10.33
C GLU A 344 7.78 -0.56 -11.85
N ILE A 345 7.77 -1.79 -12.39
CA ILE A 345 7.49 -2.03 -13.81
C ILE A 345 6.11 -2.69 -13.96
N GLY A 346 5.30 -2.09 -14.83
CA GLY A 346 4.02 -2.65 -15.27
C GLY A 346 4.04 -2.98 -16.77
N SER A 347 3.01 -3.66 -17.23
CA SER A 347 2.83 -4.02 -18.65
C SER A 347 1.82 -3.11 -19.33
N HIS A 348 2.13 -2.68 -20.56
CA HIS A 348 1.24 -1.87 -21.40
C HIS A 348 0.83 -2.57 -22.71
N SER A 349 0.52 -3.87 -22.62
CA SER A 349 0.33 -4.79 -23.75
C SER A 349 1.60 -5.05 -24.55
N MET A 350 1.53 -5.91 -25.58
CA MET A 350 2.70 -6.27 -26.37
C MET A 350 2.95 -5.26 -27.48
N THR A 351 1.91 -4.84 -28.19
CA THR A 351 2.03 -4.00 -29.40
C THR A 351 1.21 -2.72 -29.38
N HIS A 352 0.55 -2.40 -28.25
CA HIS A 352 -0.28 -1.21 -28.06
C HIS A 352 -1.54 -1.18 -28.96
N ARG A 353 -2.12 -2.35 -29.25
CA ARG A 353 -3.39 -2.44 -29.98
C ARG A 353 -4.58 -2.22 -29.05
N ALA A 354 -5.64 -1.59 -29.57
CA ALA A 354 -6.91 -1.45 -28.86
C ALA A 354 -7.55 -2.83 -28.63
N MET A 355 -7.38 -3.37 -27.43
CA MET A 355 -7.76 -4.75 -27.09
C MET A 355 -9.26 -5.01 -27.24
N THR A 356 -10.09 -3.97 -27.07
CA THR A 356 -11.55 -4.04 -27.26
C THR A 356 -11.94 -4.41 -28.69
N ARG A 357 -11.06 -4.17 -29.67
CA ARG A 357 -11.26 -4.46 -31.11
C ARG A 357 -10.65 -5.79 -31.56
N LEU A 358 -10.05 -6.54 -30.64
CA LEU A 358 -9.41 -7.83 -30.92
C LEU A 358 -10.37 -8.97 -30.65
N ASP A 359 -10.13 -10.12 -31.27
CA ASP A 359 -10.68 -11.38 -30.76
C ASP A 359 -10.01 -11.77 -29.42
N ASP A 360 -10.60 -12.72 -28.72
CA ASP A 360 -10.17 -13.09 -27.37
C ASP A 360 -8.75 -13.70 -27.35
N GLY A 361 -8.37 -14.41 -28.41
CA GLY A 361 -7.04 -15.01 -28.55
C GLY A 361 -5.97 -13.94 -28.70
N ALA A 362 -6.20 -12.96 -29.56
CA ALA A 362 -5.30 -11.83 -29.77
C ALA A 362 -5.22 -10.91 -28.54
N ALA A 363 -6.35 -10.63 -27.88
CA ALA A 363 -6.34 -9.87 -26.63
C ALA A 363 -5.58 -10.60 -25.50
N ARG A 364 -5.76 -11.92 -25.38
CA ARG A 364 -5.00 -12.73 -24.43
C ARG A 364 -3.51 -12.73 -24.76
N TRP A 365 -3.15 -12.87 -26.03
CA TRP A 365 -1.77 -12.84 -26.47
C TRP A 365 -1.08 -11.51 -26.15
N GLU A 366 -1.76 -10.38 -26.38
CA GLU A 366 -1.26 -9.04 -26.02
C GLU A 366 -0.94 -8.93 -24.52
N ALA A 367 -1.81 -9.48 -23.65
CA ALA A 367 -1.68 -9.42 -22.21
C ALA A 367 -0.63 -10.42 -21.65
N GLU A 368 -0.66 -11.68 -22.08
CA GLU A 368 0.22 -12.73 -21.57
C GLU A 368 1.65 -12.59 -22.08
N THR A 369 1.81 -12.31 -23.37
CA THR A 369 3.14 -12.26 -24.01
C THR A 369 3.93 -11.06 -23.49
N SER A 370 3.28 -9.90 -23.31
CA SER A 370 3.93 -8.73 -22.71
C SER A 370 4.41 -9.03 -21.30
N ARG A 371 3.57 -9.62 -20.44
CA ARG A 371 3.95 -10.02 -19.07
C ARG A 371 5.17 -10.93 -19.07
N ARG A 372 5.08 -12.06 -19.78
CA ARG A 372 6.15 -13.08 -19.80
C ARG A 372 7.46 -12.52 -20.37
N THR A 373 7.39 -11.64 -21.37
CA THR A 373 8.57 -11.00 -21.94
C THR A 373 9.24 -10.09 -20.91
N LEU A 374 8.49 -9.23 -20.24
CA LEU A 374 9.03 -8.36 -19.19
C LEU A 374 9.60 -9.16 -18.01
N GLU A 375 8.89 -10.21 -17.56
CA GLU A 375 9.36 -11.11 -16.51
C GLU A 375 10.68 -11.80 -16.89
N SER A 376 10.84 -12.20 -18.16
CA SER A 376 12.11 -12.78 -18.64
C SER A 376 13.27 -11.79 -18.65
N TRP A 377 12.99 -10.49 -18.79
CA TRP A 377 14.01 -9.45 -18.76
C TRP A 377 14.41 -9.08 -17.33
N LEU A 378 13.43 -9.07 -16.41
CA LEU A 378 13.61 -8.65 -15.02
C LEU A 378 14.05 -9.78 -14.09
N GLY A 379 13.58 -11.01 -14.34
CA GLY A 379 13.74 -12.14 -13.41
C GLY A 379 12.77 -12.13 -12.23
N GLU A 380 11.75 -11.26 -12.26
CA GLU A 380 10.74 -11.10 -11.21
C GLU A 380 9.33 -10.93 -11.81
N PRO A 381 8.25 -11.12 -11.03
CA PRO A 381 6.88 -11.01 -11.52
C PRO A 381 6.48 -9.59 -11.95
N VAL A 382 5.74 -9.47 -13.06
CA VAL A 382 5.11 -8.21 -13.48
C VAL A 382 3.63 -8.22 -13.11
N ARG A 383 3.28 -7.43 -12.09
CA ARG A 383 1.99 -7.55 -11.40
C ARG A 383 0.87 -6.68 -11.98
N PHE A 384 1.19 -5.59 -12.66
CA PHE A 384 0.17 -4.61 -13.07
C PHE A 384 0.10 -4.42 -14.58
N PHE A 385 -1.12 -4.20 -15.06
CA PHE A 385 -1.42 -3.95 -16.46
C PHE A 385 -2.09 -2.57 -16.64
N ALA A 386 -1.71 -1.82 -17.67
CA ALA A 386 -2.45 -0.63 -18.09
C ALA A 386 -3.04 -0.86 -19.48
N TYR A 387 -4.34 -0.60 -19.66
CA TYR A 387 -4.99 -0.78 -20.96
C TYR A 387 -4.49 0.26 -21.98
N PRO A 388 -4.02 -0.14 -23.17
CA PRO A 388 -3.62 0.79 -24.24
C PRO A 388 -4.72 1.81 -24.56
N GLY A 389 -4.37 3.09 -24.55
CA GLY A 389 -5.32 4.20 -24.74
C GLY A 389 -6.44 4.29 -23.69
N GLY A 390 -6.33 3.55 -22.58
CA GLY A 390 -7.35 3.46 -21.54
C GLY A 390 -8.59 2.66 -21.91
N ASP A 391 -8.60 1.99 -23.07
CA ASP A 391 -9.79 1.38 -23.65
C ASP A 391 -10.00 -0.05 -23.10
N TRP A 392 -11.14 -0.26 -22.44
CA TRP A 392 -11.50 -1.53 -21.82
C TRP A 392 -13.01 -1.77 -21.90
N ASN A 393 -13.40 -3.05 -21.80
CA ASN A 393 -14.79 -3.47 -21.58
C ASN A 393 -14.79 -4.73 -20.69
N PRO A 394 -15.96 -5.19 -20.18
CA PRO A 394 -16.02 -6.35 -19.29
C PRO A 394 -15.37 -7.62 -19.87
N ARG A 395 -15.44 -7.81 -21.20
CA ARG A 395 -14.77 -8.92 -21.89
C ARG A 395 -13.26 -8.85 -21.74
N VAL A 396 -12.65 -7.70 -22.07
CA VAL A 396 -11.19 -7.51 -21.99
C VAL A 396 -10.71 -7.56 -20.53
N ALA A 397 -11.44 -6.97 -19.59
CA ALA A 397 -11.10 -7.04 -18.18
C ALA A 397 -11.14 -8.48 -17.64
N SER A 398 -12.12 -9.28 -18.06
CA SER A 398 -12.20 -10.70 -17.75
C SER A 398 -10.97 -11.45 -18.29
N ILE A 399 -10.59 -11.20 -19.55
CA ILE A 399 -9.37 -11.79 -20.15
C ILE A 399 -8.15 -11.43 -19.28
N VAL A 400 -7.87 -10.14 -19.06
CA VAL A 400 -6.71 -9.69 -18.28
C VAL A 400 -6.66 -10.31 -16.89
N SER A 401 -7.79 -10.44 -16.20
CA SER A 401 -7.85 -11.04 -14.86
C SER A 401 -7.38 -12.50 -14.77
N THR A 402 -7.37 -13.20 -15.91
CA THR A 402 -6.94 -14.62 -15.99
C THR A 402 -5.52 -14.79 -16.53
N THR A 403 -4.77 -13.70 -16.75
CA THR A 403 -3.46 -13.75 -17.44
C THR A 403 -2.26 -13.66 -16.48
N GLY A 404 -2.51 -13.67 -15.18
CA GLY A 404 -1.48 -13.68 -14.11
C GLY A 404 -1.14 -12.30 -13.54
N TYR A 405 -1.77 -11.22 -14.01
CA TYR A 405 -1.68 -9.93 -13.35
C TYR A 405 -2.40 -9.94 -11.99
N PHE A 406 -2.01 -9.01 -11.13
CA PHE A 406 -2.60 -8.77 -9.82
C PHE A 406 -3.65 -7.65 -9.84
N GLY A 407 -3.56 -6.69 -10.75
CA GLY A 407 -4.50 -5.60 -10.91
C GLY A 407 -4.29 -4.87 -12.24
N ALA A 408 -5.24 -4.02 -12.62
CA ALA A 408 -5.14 -3.28 -13.88
C ALA A 408 -5.70 -1.85 -13.81
N MET A 409 -5.11 -0.97 -14.62
CA MET A 409 -5.36 0.47 -14.65
C MET A 409 -6.09 0.89 -15.92
N ALA A 410 -7.20 1.60 -15.76
CA ALA A 410 -7.85 2.36 -16.82
C ALA A 410 -7.22 3.76 -16.96
N ALA A 411 -7.58 4.53 -17.99
CA ALA A 411 -7.11 5.90 -18.13
C ALA A 411 -7.97 6.92 -17.35
N TRP A 412 -9.24 6.62 -17.12
CA TRP A 412 -10.22 7.56 -16.59
C TRP A 412 -11.18 6.88 -15.61
N GLY A 413 -11.82 7.67 -14.74
CA GLY A 413 -12.83 7.18 -13.79
C GLY A 413 -12.74 7.75 -12.37
N GLY A 414 -11.94 8.81 -12.17
CA GLY A 414 -11.75 9.48 -10.89
C GLY A 414 -10.65 8.82 -10.05
N THR A 415 -10.85 8.78 -8.75
CA THR A 415 -9.82 8.38 -7.76
C THR A 415 -10.38 7.54 -6.64
N ARG A 416 -11.64 7.09 -6.76
CA ARG A 416 -12.25 6.21 -5.77
C ARG A 416 -11.86 4.77 -6.07
N TRP A 417 -11.04 4.22 -5.18
CA TRP A 417 -10.57 2.83 -5.17
C TRP A 417 -11.50 1.96 -4.36
N THR A 418 -11.86 0.79 -4.90
CA THR A 418 -12.67 -0.23 -4.22
C THR A 418 -12.30 -1.61 -4.73
N ARG A 419 -12.53 -2.66 -3.94
CA ARG A 419 -12.15 -4.04 -4.31
C ARG A 419 -12.78 -4.49 -5.64
N GLU A 420 -13.97 -4.01 -5.97
CA GLU A 420 -14.70 -4.34 -7.20
C GLU A 420 -14.04 -3.75 -8.45
N LYS A 421 -13.27 -2.67 -8.30
CA LYS A 421 -12.59 -1.96 -9.40
C LYS A 421 -11.17 -2.44 -9.66
N ARG A 422 -10.70 -3.47 -8.95
CA ARG A 422 -9.34 -4.04 -9.04
C ARG A 422 -8.77 -4.20 -10.45
N TRP A 423 -9.62 -4.42 -11.45
CA TRP A 423 -9.22 -4.66 -12.85
C TRP A 423 -9.37 -3.44 -13.77
N VAL A 424 -9.81 -2.30 -13.25
CA VAL A 424 -10.14 -1.08 -14.00
C VAL A 424 -9.91 0.18 -13.14
N GLU A 425 -8.87 0.16 -12.30
CA GLU A 425 -8.63 1.27 -11.38
C GLU A 425 -8.33 2.56 -12.15
N PRO A 426 -8.96 3.69 -11.77
CA PRO A 426 -8.91 4.88 -12.58
C PRO A 426 -7.60 5.65 -12.38
N ARG A 427 -7.25 6.45 -13.38
CA ARG A 427 -6.10 7.37 -13.35
C ARG A 427 -6.53 8.79 -13.72
N VAL A 428 -5.62 9.73 -13.48
CA VAL A 428 -5.73 11.15 -13.80
C VAL A 428 -4.67 11.46 -14.85
N GLU A 429 -5.10 11.69 -16.09
CA GLU A 429 -4.21 12.14 -17.17
C GLU A 429 -3.62 13.51 -16.84
N ILE A 430 -2.29 13.60 -16.84
CA ILE A 430 -1.58 14.86 -16.66
C ILE A 430 -1.19 15.40 -18.03
N ASP A 431 -1.97 16.36 -18.52
CA ASP A 431 -1.64 17.07 -19.74
C ASP A 431 -0.39 17.91 -19.52
N GLY A 432 0.63 17.69 -20.36
CA GLY A 432 1.94 18.33 -20.20
C GLY A 432 1.91 19.85 -20.28
N ARG A 433 0.80 20.48 -20.67
CA ARG A 433 0.61 21.94 -20.79
C ARG A 433 -0.01 22.60 -19.55
N ILE A 434 -0.52 21.82 -18.59
CA ILE A 434 -1.23 22.39 -17.44
C ILE A 434 -0.29 23.19 -16.52
N SER A 435 -0.84 24.21 -15.87
CA SER A 435 -0.13 24.97 -14.84
C SER A 435 0.03 24.15 -13.55
N LEU A 436 0.93 24.59 -12.67
CA LEU A 436 1.11 23.99 -11.34
C LEU A 436 -0.17 24.08 -10.51
N ASP A 437 -0.91 25.19 -10.56
CA ASP A 437 -2.21 25.32 -9.86
C ASP A 437 -3.23 24.31 -10.36
N ARG A 438 -3.25 24.06 -11.68
CA ARG A 438 -4.16 23.06 -12.26
C ARG A 438 -3.75 21.65 -11.88
N PHE A 439 -2.45 21.38 -11.79
CA PHE A 439 -1.90 20.14 -11.27
C PHE A 439 -2.30 19.93 -9.80
N ALA A 440 -2.06 20.91 -8.93
CA ALA A 440 -2.45 20.87 -7.52
C ALA A 440 -3.95 20.56 -7.36
N TRP A 441 -4.79 21.24 -8.15
CA TRP A 441 -6.24 20.99 -8.17
C TRP A 441 -6.59 19.54 -8.54
N TYR A 442 -5.84 18.90 -9.44
CA TYR A 442 -6.05 17.48 -9.77
C TYR A 442 -5.69 16.57 -8.59
N VAL A 443 -4.60 16.85 -7.88
CA VAL A 443 -4.10 16.00 -6.78
C VAL A 443 -4.95 16.15 -5.51
N GLU A 444 -5.48 17.34 -5.24
CA GLU A 444 -6.23 17.61 -4.00
C GLU A 444 -7.70 17.20 -4.09
N ARG A 445 -8.30 17.29 -5.28
CA ARG A 445 -9.75 17.20 -5.46
C ARG A 445 -10.21 15.86 -6.01
N PHE A 446 -9.33 15.15 -6.69
CA PHE A 446 -9.52 13.75 -7.03
C PHE A 446 -8.66 12.96 -6.05
#